data_AF-A0A9P7E186-F1
#
_entry.id   AF-A0A9P7E186-F1
#
_cell.length_a   1.000
_cell.length_b   1.000
_cell.length_c   1.000
_cell.angle_alpha   90.00
_cell.angle_beta   90.00
_cell.angle_gamma   90.00
#
_symmetry.space_group_name_H-M   'P 1'
#
loop_
_entity.id
_entity.type
_entity.pdbx_description
1 polymer ?
#
loop_
_entity_poly.entity_id
_entity_poly.type
_entity_poly.pdbx_seq_one_letter_code
_entity_poly.pdbx_strand_id
1 'polypeptide(L)'
;MAPAPAPAGNRGNGSRNLRDMMAPSTTNNTSETSRPPTPAPATAIPTQSRRTPPKLTTPEIIALNNKVINVMMGKAYLERIALAISGKPYTIDAISEILLHTTQLTSISLPAQTAIHAVAFVLKEVVTDKTTEIIARHVTAAISPHIAKLQDTEEKLTKLSTDINATLASQSLQLEKIQTTVDTLSKQATESTNSKPSYAAAVMTSQGQQPETETQAH
;
A
#
# COMPACT_ATOMS: atom_id res chain seq x y z
N MET A 1 38.65 -12.21 21.08
CA MET A 1 38.11 -11.02 20.37
C MET A 1 37.68 -10.02 21.42
N ALA A 2 38.42 -8.93 21.57
CA ALA A 2 38.12 -7.87 22.52
C ALA A 2 37.28 -6.78 21.84
N PRO A 3 36.28 -6.18 22.51
CA PRO A 3 35.47 -5.11 21.94
C PRO A 3 36.23 -3.77 21.93
N ALA A 4 36.10 -3.05 20.81
CA ALA A 4 36.68 -1.74 20.58
C ALA A 4 36.00 -0.64 21.43
N PRO A 5 36.74 0.38 21.90
CA PRO A 5 36.18 1.50 22.66
C PRO A 5 35.48 2.54 21.75
N ALA A 6 34.37 3.10 22.24
CA ALA A 6 33.57 4.10 21.56
C ALA A 6 34.20 5.52 21.61
N PRO A 7 34.01 6.37 20.59
CA PRO A 7 34.53 7.73 20.57
C PRO A 7 33.67 8.72 21.37
N ALA A 8 34.34 9.54 22.17
CA ALA A 8 33.77 10.65 22.93
C ALA A 8 33.35 11.80 22.01
N GLY A 9 32.04 12.09 21.96
CA GLY A 9 31.46 13.25 21.27
C GLY A 9 31.54 14.51 22.13
N ASN A 10 32.34 15.46 21.65
CA ASN A 10 32.77 16.69 22.30
C ASN A 10 31.96 17.91 21.82
N ARG A 11 31.63 18.81 22.76
CA ARG A 11 31.42 20.28 22.64
C ARG A 11 30.31 20.85 21.74
N GLY A 12 29.56 21.76 22.35
CA GLY A 12 28.80 22.80 21.65
C GLY A 12 28.12 23.79 22.59
N ASN A 13 28.89 24.46 23.46
CA ASN A 13 28.39 25.50 24.35
C ASN A 13 28.32 26.82 23.57
N GLY A 14 27.11 27.29 23.26
CA GLY A 14 26.87 28.49 22.47
C GLY A 14 26.25 29.61 23.30
N SER A 15 27.07 30.31 24.07
CA SER A 15 26.72 31.61 24.66
C SER A 15 26.53 32.65 23.55
N ARG A 16 25.36 33.30 23.48
CA ARG A 16 25.23 34.63 22.88
C ARG A 16 24.59 35.58 23.87
N ASN A 17 25.46 36.47 24.32
CA ASN A 17 25.19 37.63 25.14
C ASN A 17 24.57 38.76 24.29
N LEU A 18 23.82 39.59 25.02
CA LEU A 18 23.80 41.06 24.99
C LEU A 18 23.30 41.82 23.76
N ARG A 19 22.44 42.77 24.14
CA ARG A 19 22.48 44.22 23.85
C ARG A 19 21.62 44.72 22.70
N ASP A 20 21.10 45.91 23.01
CA ASP A 20 20.64 46.97 22.12
C ASP A 20 19.24 46.75 21.52
N MET A 21 18.32 47.73 21.51
CA MET A 21 18.40 49.14 21.84
C MET A 21 16.98 49.71 21.93
N MET A 22 16.83 50.69 22.83
CA MET A 22 15.94 51.87 22.86
C MET A 22 14.78 52.06 21.84
N ALA A 23 13.68 52.57 22.40
CA ALA A 23 12.46 53.12 21.79
C ALA A 23 12.70 54.30 20.81
N PRO A 24 11.66 54.73 20.06
CA PRO A 24 10.77 55.84 20.50
C PRO A 24 9.28 55.58 20.19
N SER A 25 8.31 55.91 21.06
CA SER A 25 7.64 57.22 21.26
C SER A 25 7.06 57.90 20.01
N THR A 26 5.73 57.87 19.96
CA THR A 26 4.79 58.95 19.58
C THR A 26 4.72 59.44 18.13
N THR A 27 3.53 59.31 17.52
CA THR A 27 2.85 60.43 16.84
C THR A 27 1.39 60.08 16.55
N ASN A 28 0.49 60.80 17.21
CA ASN A 28 -0.91 60.94 16.86
C ASN A 28 -1.02 61.56 15.48
N ASN A 29 -1.90 61.04 14.62
CA ASN A 29 -2.33 61.76 13.43
C ASN A 29 -3.85 61.85 13.37
N THR A 30 -4.27 63.10 13.58
CA THR A 30 -5.59 63.69 13.42
C THR A 30 -5.96 63.75 11.94
N SER A 31 -7.16 63.29 11.57
CA SER A 31 -7.86 63.76 10.35
C SER A 31 -9.36 63.52 10.47
N GLU A 32 -10.10 64.63 10.59
CA GLU A 32 -11.33 64.98 9.84
C GLU A 32 -12.47 63.94 9.80
N THR A 33 -13.57 64.06 10.54
CA THR A 33 -14.62 65.11 10.54
C THR A 33 -15.14 65.48 9.14
N SER A 34 -16.34 64.93 8.86
CA SER A 34 -17.44 65.52 8.07
C SER A 34 -17.47 65.31 6.56
N ARG A 35 -18.29 64.34 6.14
CA ARG A 35 -19.32 64.53 5.08
C ARG A 35 -20.40 63.43 5.16
N PRO A 36 -21.70 63.79 5.26
CA PRO A 36 -22.78 62.87 4.91
C PRO A 36 -23.23 63.11 3.45
N PRO A 37 -23.43 62.05 2.66
CA PRO A 37 -24.32 62.10 1.52
C PRO A 37 -25.48 61.11 1.68
N THR A 38 -26.69 61.69 1.70
CA THR A 38 -27.91 61.25 0.98
C THR A 38 -28.47 59.83 1.18
N PRO A 39 -29.71 59.68 1.68
CA PRO A 39 -30.44 58.42 1.62
C PRO A 39 -31.09 58.23 0.24
N ALA A 40 -30.80 57.11 -0.41
CA ALA A 40 -31.52 56.60 -1.58
C ALA A 40 -32.32 55.33 -1.21
N PRO A 41 -33.48 55.08 -1.87
CA PRO A 41 -34.47 54.11 -1.41
C PRO A 41 -34.12 52.65 -1.73
N ALA A 42 -34.68 51.78 -0.90
CA ALA A 42 -34.43 50.35 -0.75
C ALA A 42 -34.60 49.51 -2.02
N THR A 43 -33.56 48.73 -2.33
CA THR A 43 -33.68 47.48 -3.10
C THR A 43 -33.61 46.33 -2.10
N ALA A 44 -34.74 45.63 -1.93
CA ALA A 44 -34.86 44.49 -1.04
C ALA A 44 -33.97 43.32 -1.51
N ILE A 45 -32.86 43.12 -0.81
CA ILE A 45 -32.00 41.94 -0.97
C ILE A 45 -32.64 40.80 -0.16
N PRO A 46 -32.82 39.59 -0.72
CA PRO A 46 -33.38 38.46 0.01
C PRO A 46 -32.51 38.15 1.22
N THR A 47 -33.11 38.31 2.41
CA THR A 47 -32.51 38.04 3.70
C THR A 47 -32.21 36.54 3.79
N GLN A 48 -30.99 36.14 3.43
CA GLN A 48 -30.47 34.85 3.85
C GLN A 48 -30.54 34.82 5.37
N SER A 49 -31.42 33.98 5.90
CA SER A 49 -31.56 33.66 7.31
C SER A 49 -30.23 33.09 7.81
N ARG A 50 -29.30 33.98 8.15
CA ARG A 50 -28.05 33.69 8.84
C ARG A 50 -28.47 33.16 10.21
N ARG A 51 -28.51 31.83 10.35
CA ARG A 51 -28.68 31.16 11.64
C ARG A 51 -27.59 31.68 12.56
N THR A 52 -27.89 32.69 13.36
CA THR A 52 -27.07 33.06 14.50
C THR A 52 -27.12 31.90 15.46
N PRO A 53 -25.99 31.22 15.74
CA PRO A 53 -25.97 30.18 16.75
C PRO A 53 -26.45 30.76 18.09
N PRO A 54 -27.22 30.00 18.87
CA PRO A 54 -27.72 30.47 20.16
C PRO A 54 -26.54 30.93 21.01
N LYS A 55 -26.62 32.18 21.47
CA LYS A 55 -25.58 32.83 22.28
C LYS A 55 -25.64 32.24 23.69
N LEU A 56 -25.00 31.08 23.90
CA LEU A 56 -24.83 30.49 25.22
C LEU A 56 -24.12 31.50 26.13
N THR A 57 -24.63 31.68 27.34
CA THR A 57 -24.04 32.60 28.30
C THR A 57 -22.74 32.01 28.86
N THR A 58 -21.70 32.84 29.04
CA THR A 58 -20.40 32.44 29.61
C THR A 58 -20.49 31.57 30.88
N PRO A 59 -21.40 31.83 31.85
CA PRO A 59 -21.55 30.96 33.02
C PRO A 59 -22.12 29.56 32.71
N GLU A 60 -23.03 29.41 31.73
CA GLU A 60 -23.50 28.08 31.30
C GLU A 60 -22.37 27.27 30.65
N ILE A 61 -21.48 27.94 29.91
CA ILE A 61 -20.29 27.30 29.32
C ILE A 61 -19.35 26.79 30.42
N ILE A 62 -19.20 27.52 31.52
CA ILE A 62 -18.34 27.13 32.66
C ILE A 62 -18.98 26.02 33.51
N ALA A 63 -20.31 25.98 33.60
CA ALA A 63 -21.04 24.99 34.39
C ALA A 63 -21.14 23.60 33.73
N LEU A 64 -21.00 23.52 32.40
CA LEU A 64 -20.77 22.22 31.77
C LEU A 64 -19.42 21.68 32.23
N ASN A 65 -19.41 20.51 32.84
CA ASN A 65 -18.23 19.67 33.08
C ASN A 65 -17.52 19.39 31.74
N ASN A 66 -16.79 20.37 31.19
CA ASN A 66 -16.14 20.32 29.89
C ASN A 66 -14.81 19.55 29.99
N LYS A 67 -14.82 18.40 30.67
CA LYS A 67 -13.67 17.52 30.68
C LYS A 67 -13.63 16.82 29.34
N VAL A 68 -12.74 17.25 28.46
CA VAL A 68 -12.46 16.54 27.21
C VAL A 68 -11.66 15.29 27.57
N ILE A 69 -12.28 14.12 27.44
CA ILE A 69 -11.68 12.82 27.80
C ILE A 69 -11.24 12.05 26.56
N ASN A 70 -11.95 12.25 25.44
CA ASN A 70 -11.73 11.49 24.22
C ASN A 70 -11.77 12.42 22.99
N VAL A 71 -11.37 11.87 21.85
CA VAL A 71 -11.27 12.61 20.60
C VAL A 71 -12.62 13.11 20.11
N MET A 72 -13.69 12.30 20.26
CA MET A 72 -15.05 12.69 19.88
C MET A 72 -15.54 13.92 20.66
N MET A 73 -15.34 13.95 21.98
CA MET A 73 -15.65 15.10 22.82
C MET A 73 -14.79 16.31 22.45
N GLY A 74 -13.54 16.09 22.08
CA GLY A 74 -12.64 17.15 21.59
C GLY A 74 -13.18 17.80 20.32
N LYS A 75 -13.55 17.01 19.31
CA LYS A 75 -14.15 17.50 18.06
C LYS A 75 -15.45 18.25 18.32
N ALA A 76 -16.38 17.64 19.07
CA ALA A 76 -17.64 18.27 19.43
C ALA A 76 -17.45 19.59 20.21
N TYR A 77 -16.46 19.65 21.08
CA TYR A 77 -16.11 20.87 21.81
C TYR A 77 -15.60 21.97 20.87
N LEU A 78 -14.67 21.65 19.96
CA LEU A 78 -14.10 22.59 18.99
C LEU A 78 -15.14 23.14 18.01
N GLU A 79 -16.09 22.30 17.57
CA GLU A 79 -17.23 22.72 16.75
C GLU A 79 -18.18 23.66 17.53
N ARG A 80 -18.46 23.34 18.80
CA ARG A 80 -19.34 24.15 19.66
C ARG A 80 -18.81 25.57 19.88
N ILE A 81 -17.50 25.72 20.09
CA ILE A 81 -16.88 27.04 20.29
C ILE A 81 -16.59 27.77 18.98
N ALA A 82 -17.07 27.24 17.84
CA ALA A 82 -16.89 27.78 16.49
C ALA A 82 -15.42 27.97 16.07
N LEU A 83 -14.50 27.21 16.69
CA LEU A 83 -13.11 27.15 16.22
C LEU A 83 -12.95 26.18 15.05
N ALA A 84 -13.87 25.21 14.91
CA ALA A 84 -13.87 24.25 13.80
C ALA A 84 -15.20 24.27 13.05
N ILE A 85 -15.15 24.02 11.74
CA ILE A 85 -16.32 23.86 10.89
C ILE A 85 -16.75 22.39 10.94
N SER A 86 -17.99 22.14 11.37
CA SER A 86 -18.55 20.80 11.45
C SER A 86 -18.52 20.09 10.10
N GLY A 87 -18.09 18.82 10.11
CA GLY A 87 -17.98 17.97 8.93
C GLY A 87 -16.72 18.16 8.09
N LYS A 88 -15.83 19.12 8.41
CA LYS A 88 -14.52 19.21 7.76
C LYS A 88 -13.50 18.27 8.44
N PRO A 89 -12.59 17.64 7.69
CA PRO A 89 -11.54 16.82 8.28
C PRO A 89 -10.56 17.70 9.07
N TYR A 90 -10.14 17.21 10.24
CA TYR A 90 -9.13 17.87 11.07
C TYR A 90 -7.74 17.56 10.51
N THR A 91 -7.26 18.39 9.57
CA THR A 91 -5.89 18.32 9.09
C THR A 91 -4.93 19.01 10.07
N ILE A 92 -3.62 18.73 9.96
CA ILE A 92 -2.59 19.39 10.78
C ILE A 92 -2.65 20.92 10.62
N ASP A 93 -2.93 21.40 9.40
CA ASP A 93 -3.03 22.83 9.10
C ASP A 93 -4.25 23.45 9.82
N ALA A 94 -5.42 22.80 9.74
CA ALA A 94 -6.62 23.24 10.44
C ALA A 94 -6.42 23.25 11.96
N ILE A 95 -5.73 22.25 12.51
CA ILE A 95 -5.40 22.19 13.94
C ILE A 95 -4.44 23.33 14.33
N SER A 96 -3.46 23.65 13.47
CA SER A 96 -2.51 24.75 13.70
C SER A 96 -3.21 26.11 13.68
N GLU A 97 -4.15 26.31 12.78
CA GLU A 97 -5.01 27.50 12.72
C GLU A 97 -5.90 27.62 13.98
N ILE A 98 -6.51 26.53 14.43
CA ILE A 98 -7.30 26.48 15.68
C ILE A 98 -6.43 26.85 16.88
N LEU A 99 -5.20 26.32 16.97
CA LEU A 99 -4.27 26.67 18.04
C LEU A 99 -3.89 28.15 17.99
N LEU A 100 -3.58 28.68 16.79
CA LEU A 100 -3.28 30.08 16.60
C LEU A 100 -4.43 30.99 17.04
N HIS A 101 -5.68 30.64 16.69
CA HIS A 101 -6.85 31.37 17.17
C HIS A 101 -7.06 31.24 18.68
N THR A 102 -6.75 30.08 19.25
CA THR A 102 -6.82 29.87 20.71
C THR A 102 -5.79 30.71 21.46
N THR A 103 -4.58 30.90 20.91
CA THR A 103 -3.55 31.75 21.54
C THR A 103 -3.84 33.25 21.41
N GLN A 104 -4.68 33.66 20.46
CA GLN A 104 -5.17 35.04 20.32
C GLN A 104 -6.20 35.40 21.41
N LEU A 105 -6.69 34.44 22.20
CA LEU A 105 -7.53 34.72 23.35
C LEU A 105 -6.67 35.40 24.44
N THR A 106 -6.92 36.68 24.67
CA THR A 106 -6.12 37.58 25.54
C THR A 106 -6.07 37.20 27.02
N SER A 107 -6.75 36.12 27.43
CA SER A 107 -6.70 35.56 28.77
C SER A 107 -6.70 34.03 28.71
N ILE A 108 -5.90 33.39 29.58
CA ILE A 108 -5.88 31.93 29.79
C ILE A 108 -7.15 31.52 30.54
N SER A 109 -8.28 31.78 29.89
CA SER A 109 -9.59 31.40 30.38
C SER A 109 -9.71 29.88 30.35
N LEU A 110 -10.53 29.33 31.25
CA LEU A 110 -10.82 27.90 31.28
C LEU A 110 -11.20 27.33 29.89
N PRO A 111 -12.00 28.03 29.05
CA PRO A 111 -12.25 27.62 27.67
C PRO A 111 -11.01 27.46 26.80
N ALA A 112 -10.01 28.35 26.93
CA ALA A 112 -8.76 28.24 26.16
C ALA A 112 -7.99 26.97 26.56
N GLN A 113 -7.93 26.67 27.87
CA GLN A 113 -7.28 25.44 28.36
C GLN A 113 -8.00 24.18 27.84
N THR A 114 -9.34 24.17 27.90
CA THR A 114 -10.14 23.07 27.38
C THR A 114 -9.99 22.91 25.86
N ALA A 115 -9.90 24.01 25.10
CA ALA A 115 -9.63 23.99 23.66
C ALA A 115 -8.26 23.39 23.34
N ILE A 116 -7.21 23.76 24.09
CA ILE A 116 -5.87 23.18 23.95
C ILE A 116 -5.89 21.67 24.23
N HIS A 117 -6.59 21.23 25.28
CA HIS A 117 -6.76 19.80 25.54
C HIS A 117 -7.52 19.08 24.42
N ALA A 118 -8.60 19.67 23.90
CA ALA A 118 -9.34 19.13 22.77
C ALA A 118 -8.46 18.96 21.54
N VAL A 119 -7.67 19.99 21.22
CA VAL A 119 -6.69 19.92 20.12
C VAL A 119 -5.68 18.81 20.37
N ALA A 120 -5.14 18.66 21.58
CA ALA A 120 -4.16 17.62 21.87
C ALA A 120 -4.70 16.20 21.61
N PHE A 121 -5.98 15.93 21.96
CA PHE A 121 -6.62 14.65 21.65
C PHE A 121 -6.79 14.43 20.14
N VAL A 122 -7.28 15.45 19.42
CA VAL A 122 -7.48 15.36 17.97
C VAL A 122 -6.14 15.21 17.24
N LEU A 123 -5.11 15.96 17.64
CA LEU A 123 -3.78 15.88 17.06
C LEU A 123 -3.16 14.49 17.27
N LYS A 124 -3.35 13.88 18.45
CA LYS A 124 -2.89 12.52 18.72
C LYS A 124 -3.52 11.51 17.74
N GLU A 125 -4.81 11.62 17.45
CA GLU A 125 -5.49 10.77 16.46
C GLU A 125 -4.89 10.98 15.07
N VAL A 126 -4.81 12.24 14.60
CA VAL A 126 -4.30 12.58 13.26
C VAL A 126 -2.85 12.10 13.06
N VAL A 127 -2.00 12.22 14.09
CA VAL A 127 -0.62 11.72 14.03
C VAL A 127 -0.61 10.19 13.98
N THR A 128 -1.45 9.53 14.78
CA THR A 128 -1.56 8.06 14.78
C THR A 128 -2.02 7.55 13.42
N ASP A 129 -3.01 8.19 12.80
CA ASP A 129 -3.51 7.84 11.46
C ASP A 129 -2.41 7.98 10.40
N LYS A 130 -1.65 9.08 10.41
CA LYS A 130 -0.51 9.25 9.48
C LYS A 130 0.59 8.22 9.72
N THR A 131 0.91 7.93 10.97
CA THR A 131 1.93 6.92 11.30
C THR A 131 1.48 5.53 10.84
N THR A 132 0.22 5.16 11.06
CA THR A 132 -0.33 3.88 10.60
C THR A 132 -0.36 3.79 9.07
N GLU A 133 -0.68 4.88 8.35
CA GLU A 133 -0.58 4.93 6.89
C GLU A 133 0.86 4.69 6.39
N ILE A 134 1.84 5.37 7.00
CA ILE A 134 3.26 5.22 6.64
C ILE A 134 3.72 3.78 6.90
N ILE A 135 3.36 3.21 8.06
CA ILE A 135 3.69 1.81 8.39
C ILE A 135 3.03 0.86 7.39
N ALA A 136 1.75 1.04 7.09
CA ALA A 136 1.04 0.21 6.12
C ALA A 136 1.72 0.28 4.75
N ARG A 137 2.06 1.49 4.27
CA ARG A 137 2.80 1.66 3.01
C ARG A 137 4.15 0.96 3.03
N HIS A 138 4.91 1.07 4.13
CA HIS A 138 6.20 0.43 4.27
C HIS A 138 6.08 -1.10 4.28
N VAL A 139 5.11 -1.63 5.02
CA VAL A 139 4.81 -3.07 5.08
C VAL A 139 4.38 -3.58 3.71
N THR A 140 3.48 -2.88 3.01
CA THR A 140 3.09 -3.24 1.64
C THR A 140 4.28 -3.23 0.69
N ALA A 141 5.11 -2.18 0.74
CA ALA A 141 6.32 -2.08 -0.11
C ALA A 141 7.33 -3.19 0.21
N ALA A 142 7.49 -3.57 1.47
CA ALA A 142 8.39 -4.65 1.88
C ALA A 142 7.87 -6.03 1.47
N ILE A 143 6.56 -6.28 1.57
CA ILE A 143 5.96 -7.59 1.30
C ILE A 143 5.70 -7.80 -0.21
N SER A 144 5.42 -6.74 -0.97
CA SER A 144 5.07 -6.84 -2.40
C SER A 144 6.08 -7.63 -3.25
N PRO A 145 7.41 -7.47 -3.09
CA PRO A 145 8.38 -8.27 -3.85
C PRO A 145 8.35 -9.76 -3.49
N HIS A 146 8.00 -10.10 -2.25
CA HIS A 146 7.88 -11.49 -1.81
C HIS A 146 6.63 -12.14 -2.42
N ILE A 147 5.51 -11.41 -2.48
CA ILE A 147 4.30 -11.87 -3.17
C ILE A 147 4.58 -12.12 -4.65
N ALA A 148 5.28 -11.20 -5.33
CA ALA A 148 5.66 -11.37 -6.73
C ALA A 148 6.54 -12.63 -6.93
N LYS A 149 7.54 -12.86 -6.06
CA LYS A 149 8.36 -14.08 -6.12
C LYS A 149 7.52 -15.35 -5.91
N LEU A 150 6.54 -15.32 -5.01
CA LEU A 150 5.66 -16.47 -4.80
C LEU A 150 4.83 -16.77 -6.04
N GLN A 151 4.27 -15.74 -6.68
CA GLN A 151 3.54 -15.88 -7.94
C GLN A 151 4.44 -16.44 -9.05
N ASP A 152 5.67 -15.94 -9.19
CA ASP A 152 6.64 -16.48 -10.14
C ASP A 152 6.94 -17.97 -9.88
N THR A 153 7.03 -18.38 -8.60
CA THR A 153 7.25 -19.79 -8.26
C THR A 153 6.04 -20.66 -8.55
N GLU A 154 4.83 -20.14 -8.34
CA GLU A 154 3.58 -20.80 -8.67
C GLU A 154 3.47 -21.04 -10.18
N GLU A 155 3.79 -20.04 -11.01
CA GLU A 155 3.83 -20.18 -12.46
C GLU A 155 4.87 -21.21 -12.93
N LYS A 156 6.04 -21.26 -12.28
CA LYS A 156 7.05 -22.28 -12.60
C LYS A 156 6.60 -23.68 -12.23
N LEU A 157 5.96 -23.84 -11.08
CA LEU A 157 5.49 -25.13 -10.61
C LEU A 157 4.32 -25.66 -11.44
N THR A 158 3.41 -24.78 -11.87
CA THR A 158 2.32 -25.13 -12.79
C THR A 158 2.85 -25.55 -14.15
N LYS A 159 3.82 -24.83 -14.73
CA LYS A 159 4.51 -25.24 -15.97
C LYS A 159 5.20 -26.60 -15.83
N LEU A 160 5.92 -26.81 -14.73
CA LEU A 160 6.57 -28.10 -14.47
C LEU A 160 5.53 -29.23 -14.37
N SER A 161 4.39 -28.99 -13.71
CA SER A 161 3.31 -29.97 -13.61
C SER A 161 2.72 -30.31 -14.98
N THR A 162 2.51 -29.32 -15.86
CA THR A 162 2.03 -29.57 -17.22
C THR A 162 3.04 -30.35 -18.05
N ASP A 163 4.33 -30.03 -17.93
CA ASP A 163 5.40 -30.73 -18.66
C ASP A 163 5.54 -32.20 -18.21
N ILE A 164 5.42 -32.46 -16.91
CA ILE A 164 5.40 -33.82 -16.36
C ILE A 164 4.21 -34.59 -16.92
N ASN A 165 3.01 -33.98 -16.92
CA ASN A 165 1.81 -34.63 -17.45
C ASN A 165 1.93 -34.92 -18.96
N ALA A 166 2.47 -33.98 -19.74
CA ALA A 166 2.72 -34.20 -21.17
C ALA A 166 3.75 -35.32 -21.40
N THR A 167 4.82 -35.34 -20.61
CA THR A 167 5.86 -36.39 -20.67
C THR A 167 5.27 -37.75 -20.33
N LEU A 168 4.48 -37.85 -19.25
CA LEU A 168 3.80 -39.06 -18.84
C LEU A 168 2.84 -39.58 -19.91
N ALA A 169 2.06 -38.69 -20.54
CA ALA A 169 1.17 -39.04 -21.65
C ALA A 169 1.96 -39.61 -22.84
N SER A 170 3.10 -39.00 -23.20
CA SER A 170 3.96 -39.49 -24.28
C SER A 170 4.59 -40.85 -23.97
N GLN A 171 5.02 -41.09 -22.73
CA GLN A 171 5.56 -42.38 -22.29
C GLN A 171 4.48 -43.47 -22.32
N SER A 172 3.25 -43.14 -21.92
CA SER A 172 2.11 -44.07 -22.01
C SER A 172 1.88 -44.54 -23.45
N LEU A 173 1.93 -43.61 -24.42
CA LEU A 173 1.82 -43.96 -25.85
C LEU A 173 2.99 -44.81 -26.35
N GLN A 174 4.20 -44.58 -25.85
CA GLN A 174 5.36 -45.42 -26.21
C GLN A 174 5.22 -46.84 -25.65
N LEU A 175 4.75 -46.98 -24.41
CA LEU A 175 4.50 -48.28 -23.80
C LEU A 175 3.43 -49.06 -24.57
N GLU A 176 2.36 -48.40 -25.02
CA GLU A 176 1.33 -49.02 -25.85
C GLU A 176 1.90 -49.54 -27.18
N LYS A 177 2.75 -48.74 -27.85
CA LYS A 177 3.44 -49.18 -29.07
C LYS A 177 4.37 -50.37 -28.82
N ILE A 178 5.13 -50.36 -27.73
CA ILE A 178 5.98 -51.50 -27.35
C ILE A 178 5.14 -52.74 -27.12
N GLN A 179 4.02 -52.62 -26.39
CA GLN A 179 3.12 -53.74 -26.14
C GLN A 179 2.58 -54.34 -27.45
N THR A 180 2.09 -53.52 -28.37
CA THR A 180 1.60 -54.01 -29.68
C THR A 180 2.69 -54.69 -30.51
N THR A 181 3.94 -54.23 -30.40
CA THR A 181 5.11 -54.83 -31.09
C THR A 181 5.46 -56.19 -30.47
N VAL A 182 5.39 -56.31 -29.14
CA VAL A 182 5.60 -57.58 -28.43
C VAL A 182 4.53 -58.60 -28.82
N ASP A 183 3.26 -58.17 -28.87
CA ASP A 183 2.15 -59.05 -29.23
C ASP A 183 2.25 -59.55 -30.69
N THR A 184 2.66 -58.68 -31.61
CA THR A 184 2.87 -59.06 -33.03
C THR A 184 4.06 -60.02 -33.20
N LEU A 185 5.18 -59.78 -32.53
CA LEU A 185 6.33 -60.70 -32.54
C LEU A 185 5.98 -62.06 -31.94
N SER A 186 5.22 -62.09 -30.84
CA SER A 186 4.75 -63.32 -30.20
C SER A 186 3.87 -64.14 -31.15
N LYS A 187 2.94 -63.47 -31.86
CA LYS A 187 2.11 -64.10 -32.89
C LYS A 187 2.96 -64.65 -34.04
N GLN A 188 3.92 -63.89 -34.55
CA GLN A 188 4.80 -64.35 -35.63
C GLN A 188 5.67 -65.55 -35.23
N ALA A 189 6.14 -65.60 -33.97
CA ALA A 189 6.88 -66.73 -33.43
C ALA A 189 6.03 -68.02 -33.36
N THR A 190 4.76 -67.91 -32.95
CA THR A 190 3.83 -69.06 -32.92
C THR A 190 3.39 -69.54 -34.30
N GLU A 191 3.31 -68.64 -35.27
CA GLU A 191 3.02 -69.01 -36.67
C GLU A 191 4.22 -69.73 -37.33
N SER A 192 5.46 -69.31 -37.02
CA SER A 192 6.69 -69.90 -37.57
C SER A 192 6.98 -71.32 -37.06
N THR A 193 6.50 -71.70 -35.85
CA THR A 193 6.66 -73.05 -35.31
C THR A 193 5.62 -74.04 -35.84
N ASN A 194 4.49 -73.54 -36.36
CA ASN A 194 3.47 -74.36 -37.03
C ASN A 194 3.79 -74.64 -38.52
N SER A 195 4.69 -73.87 -39.14
CA SER A 195 5.26 -74.24 -40.44
C SER A 195 6.38 -75.26 -40.23
N LYS A 196 6.02 -76.55 -40.15
CA LYS A 196 6.97 -77.66 -40.21
C LYS A 196 7.83 -77.46 -41.46
N PRO A 197 9.15 -77.20 -41.37
CA PRO A 197 9.97 -77.03 -42.56
C PRO A 197 9.96 -78.35 -43.33
N SER A 198 9.30 -78.35 -44.48
CA SER A 198 9.27 -79.49 -45.39
C SER A 198 10.64 -79.59 -46.07
N TYR A 199 11.61 -80.14 -45.36
CA TYR A 199 12.94 -80.46 -45.90
C TYR A 199 12.91 -81.60 -46.94
N ALA A 200 11.74 -82.19 -47.22
CA ALA A 200 11.60 -83.28 -48.18
C ALA A 200 11.83 -82.84 -49.64
N ALA A 201 11.69 -81.55 -49.97
CA ALA A 201 11.81 -81.07 -51.35
C ALA A 201 13.21 -80.53 -51.72
N ALA A 202 14.05 -80.12 -50.76
CA ALA A 202 15.31 -79.44 -51.06
C ALA A 202 16.54 -80.38 -51.15
N VAL A 203 16.41 -81.66 -50.78
CA VAL A 203 17.53 -82.63 -50.80
C VAL A 203 17.62 -83.40 -52.13
N MET A 204 16.72 -83.19 -53.10
CA MET A 204 16.75 -83.92 -54.39
C MET A 204 17.16 -83.12 -55.63
N THR A 205 17.57 -81.85 -55.53
CA THR A 205 17.99 -81.05 -56.70
C THR A 205 19.46 -80.63 -56.74
N SER A 206 20.33 -81.19 -55.88
CA SER A 206 21.78 -81.03 -56.01
C SER A 206 22.39 -82.13 -56.89
N GLN A 207 21.99 -82.20 -58.16
CA GLN A 207 22.78 -82.85 -59.20
C GLN A 207 22.82 -81.97 -60.44
N GLY A 208 23.95 -81.29 -60.62
CA GLY A 208 24.48 -80.88 -61.91
C GLY A 208 24.00 -79.54 -62.45
N GLN A 209 24.72 -78.47 -62.12
CA GLN A 209 25.07 -77.47 -63.15
C GLN A 209 26.24 -76.60 -62.67
N GLN A 210 27.46 -76.93 -63.14
CA GLN A 210 28.45 -75.89 -63.52
C GLN A 210 27.87 -75.16 -64.75
N PRO A 211 27.99 -73.83 -64.86
CA PRO A 211 29.14 -73.27 -65.58
C PRO A 211 29.63 -71.92 -64.98
N GLU A 212 30.94 -71.74 -64.89
CA GLU A 212 31.77 -70.91 -65.77
C GLU A 212 31.99 -69.49 -65.25
N THR A 213 33.27 -69.23 -65.08
CA THR A 213 33.95 -67.95 -64.93
C THR A 213 33.58 -67.00 -66.06
N GLU A 214 33.14 -65.78 -65.74
CA GLU A 214 33.26 -64.67 -66.68
C GLU A 214 33.80 -63.41 -65.99
N THR A 215 34.92 -62.97 -66.55
CA THR A 215 35.73 -61.79 -66.25
C THR A 215 35.12 -60.56 -66.93
N GLN A 216 35.03 -59.42 -66.23
CA GLN A 216 35.15 -58.04 -66.76
C GLN A 216 35.07 -57.05 -65.58
N ALA A 217 36.12 -56.34 -65.17
CA ALA A 217 36.73 -55.17 -65.83
C ALA A 217 35.76 -53.98 -66.00
N HIS A 218 35.61 -53.15 -64.97
CA HIS A 218 36.06 -51.74 -64.95
C HIS A 218 35.85 -51.08 -63.59
#